data_AF-A0A6P1R472-F1
#
_entry.id   AF-A0A6P1R472-F1
#
_cell.length_a   1.000
_cell.length_b   1.000
_cell.length_c   1.000
_cell.angle_alpha   90.00
_cell.angle_beta   90.00
_cell.angle_gamma   90.00
#
_symmetry.space_group_name_H-M   'P 1'
#
loop_
_entity.id
_entity.type
_entity.pdbx_description
1 polymer ?
#
loop_
_entity_poly.entity_id
_entity_poly.type
_entity_poly.pdbx_seq_one_letter_code
_entity_poly.pdbx_strand_id
1 'polypeptide(L)'
;MPYLPVAGLPVVGALDSTMNGVVPEGAVVAPAFNALLGQYAPVSYQYLPVASPALVGSVVTSVVPVAVAPAVVTTQAYMMAPPPPTMLVGQPNQSSEPPVDPVWTHEVKDGKATINLGDKYAITADEKDGTWTVRNNQTGHVTKIHGDPHVDADGDGKDDFDFKKDMTFQLDDGTKITVNNVDYGNGEAISSKLTITNGHNAMVVEGLGDAKDGKNNLRVTQSNAGMTLDELTADGAQTIYESGQGWVDGAGRAVNQASINAGERGRGPGNYQYASPPSGCASPVFFVPPPPPPLAMVPVAVAPTPGQSPQSAPVWSHEVKDGKATINLGDKYTITADEKDGTWTVRNNQTGHVTKIHGDPHVDANGDGKDDFDFKKGMSFELDDGTKITVDTVDFGKGKTISSKLTITNGDNAMVVEGLGDDKDGKNNLKVTQSNAGRTLDQLTSDGAQTIHEQNQGWVDNSGRRVTQSVIDHNENPDAPPDFKTMMREMMLRRVA
;
A
#
# COMPACT_ATOMS: atom_id res chain seq x y z
N MET A 1 -2.25 -24.53 -73.30
CA MET A 1 -3.49 -25.27 -73.61
C MET A 1 -4.16 -25.67 -72.29
N PRO A 2 -5.51 -25.71 -72.22
CA PRO A 2 -6.25 -25.31 -71.01
C PRO A 2 -7.33 -26.33 -70.56
N TYR A 3 -8.08 -26.04 -69.48
CA TYR A 3 -9.52 -25.70 -69.53
C TYR A 3 -10.14 -25.45 -68.14
N LEU A 4 -11.07 -24.48 -68.08
CA LEU A 4 -12.01 -24.12 -66.98
C LEU A 4 -13.41 -24.75 -67.29
N PRO A 5 -14.61 -24.25 -66.85
CA PRO A 5 -15.05 -23.37 -65.72
C PRO A 5 -16.37 -23.86 -65.02
N VAL A 6 -17.09 -22.91 -64.37
CA VAL A 6 -18.53 -22.85 -63.95
C VAL A 6 -18.82 -23.29 -62.50
N ALA A 7 -19.62 -22.61 -61.64
CA ALA A 7 -20.18 -21.23 -61.50
C ALA A 7 -20.80 -21.10 -60.07
N GLY A 8 -21.38 -20.00 -59.55
CA GLY A 8 -21.69 -18.64 -60.05
C GLY A 8 -22.22 -17.70 -58.93
N LEU A 9 -22.48 -16.42 -59.25
CA LEU A 9 -22.95 -15.30 -58.37
C LEU A 9 -24.44 -14.92 -58.64
N PRO A 10 -25.17 -14.18 -57.76
CA PRO A 10 -25.09 -12.70 -57.49
C PRO A 10 -25.14 -12.32 -55.98
N VAL A 11 -24.90 -11.09 -55.45
CA VAL A 11 -24.60 -9.71 -55.91
C VAL A 11 -25.80 -8.71 -56.04
N VAL A 12 -25.61 -7.47 -55.53
CA VAL A 12 -26.49 -6.25 -55.51
C VAL A 12 -27.63 -6.23 -54.46
N GLY A 13 -27.91 -5.16 -53.69
CA GLY A 13 -27.33 -3.80 -53.58
C GLY A 13 -27.64 -3.17 -52.20
N ALA A 14 -26.86 -2.22 -51.70
CA ALA A 14 -26.87 -0.77 -52.00
C ALA A 14 -27.83 0.05 -51.10
N LEU A 15 -27.22 0.78 -50.16
CA LEU A 15 -27.41 2.21 -49.80
C LEU A 15 -28.83 2.77 -49.57
N ASP A 16 -29.02 3.36 -48.38
CA ASP A 16 -29.55 4.73 -48.31
C ASP A 16 -28.94 5.52 -47.13
N SER A 17 -28.89 6.84 -47.26
CA SER A 17 -28.35 7.80 -46.29
C SER A 17 -29.31 8.99 -46.14
N THR A 18 -29.28 9.62 -44.97
CA THR A 18 -29.92 10.91 -44.63
C THR A 18 -31.44 10.91 -44.34
N MET A 19 -31.78 11.53 -43.20
CA MET A 19 -32.89 12.47 -42.91
C MET A 19 -32.96 12.57 -41.37
N ASN A 20 -32.35 13.60 -40.76
CA ASN A 20 -33.05 14.81 -40.28
C ASN A 20 -34.32 14.53 -39.46
N GLY A 21 -34.29 14.84 -38.15
CA GLY A 21 -35.44 14.54 -37.26
C GLY A 21 -35.38 15.10 -35.83
N VAL A 22 -35.10 16.40 -35.68
CA VAL A 22 -35.67 17.33 -34.66
C VAL A 22 -35.89 16.81 -33.22
N VAL A 23 -35.14 17.40 -32.28
CA VAL A 23 -35.47 17.45 -30.83
C VAL A 23 -36.72 18.31 -30.59
N PRO A 24 -37.59 17.95 -29.63
CA PRO A 24 -38.28 18.94 -28.82
C PRO A 24 -37.94 18.81 -27.32
N GLU A 25 -37.83 19.97 -26.68
CA GLU A 25 -37.52 20.12 -25.25
C GLU A 25 -38.71 19.74 -24.34
N GLY A 26 -38.39 19.46 -23.07
CA GLY A 26 -39.18 19.99 -21.95
C GLY A 26 -40.46 19.27 -21.56
N ALA A 27 -40.34 18.35 -20.59
CA ALA A 27 -41.44 18.02 -19.68
C ALA A 27 -40.90 17.84 -18.24
N VAL A 28 -41.16 18.84 -17.40
CA VAL A 28 -40.87 18.80 -15.95
C VAL A 28 -41.84 17.82 -15.29
N VAL A 29 -41.32 16.86 -14.52
CA VAL A 29 -42.11 16.15 -13.50
C VAL A 29 -41.32 16.10 -12.19
N ALA A 30 -41.63 17.04 -11.31
CA ALA A 30 -41.30 17.01 -9.89
C ALA A 30 -42.56 16.57 -9.09
N PRO A 31 -42.43 16.10 -7.84
CA PRO A 31 -43.20 14.93 -7.40
C PRO A 31 -44.30 15.24 -6.36
N ALA A 32 -45.30 14.36 -6.28
CA ALA A 32 -46.04 14.05 -5.05
C ALA A 32 -47.00 12.86 -5.23
N PHE A 33 -46.97 11.87 -4.32
CA PHE A 33 -48.07 11.75 -3.36
C PHE A 33 -47.64 10.98 -2.10
N ASN A 34 -48.07 11.48 -0.93
CA ASN A 34 -47.76 10.96 0.39
C ASN A 34 -48.75 9.85 0.81
N ALA A 35 -48.32 8.93 1.67
CA ALA A 35 -48.64 8.96 3.12
C ALA A 35 -48.66 7.57 3.80
N LEU A 36 -47.75 7.35 4.75
CA LEU A 36 -48.14 7.05 6.14
C LEU A 36 -47.03 7.46 7.12
N LEU A 37 -47.43 7.93 8.30
CA LEU A 37 -46.59 8.48 9.37
C LEU A 37 -45.99 7.38 10.27
N GLY A 38 -44.92 7.60 11.05
CA GLY A 38 -44.09 8.79 11.24
C GLY A 38 -43.30 8.75 12.55
N GLN A 39 -42.65 9.87 12.92
CA GLN A 39 -41.82 10.10 14.12
C GLN A 39 -40.47 9.31 14.09
N TYR A 40 -39.29 9.89 14.32
CA TYR A 40 -38.91 11.10 15.06
C TYR A 40 -37.92 12.00 14.30
N ALA A 41 -37.85 13.28 14.68
CA ALA A 41 -36.84 14.26 14.24
C ALA A 41 -36.27 15.00 15.48
N PRO A 42 -35.07 15.61 15.39
CA PRO A 42 -34.15 15.73 16.54
C PRO A 42 -34.31 17.04 17.35
N VAL A 43 -33.64 17.09 18.51
CA VAL A 43 -33.48 18.31 19.31
C VAL A 43 -32.00 18.54 19.64
N SER A 44 -31.61 19.81 19.63
CA SER A 44 -30.24 20.31 19.75
C SER A 44 -29.75 20.47 21.21
N TYR A 45 -28.42 20.53 21.39
CA TYR A 45 -27.78 20.88 22.65
C TYR A 45 -27.82 22.40 22.94
N GLN A 46 -28.05 22.77 24.19
CA GLN A 46 -27.76 24.10 24.75
C GLN A 46 -27.01 23.97 26.09
N TYR A 47 -26.23 24.99 26.43
CA TYR A 47 -25.27 25.01 27.55
C TYR A 47 -25.82 25.72 28.82
N LEU A 48 -25.43 25.22 30.01
CA LEU A 48 -25.25 25.96 31.29
C LEU A 48 -26.52 26.52 32.02
N PRO A 49 -26.46 26.94 33.31
CA PRO A 49 -25.45 26.71 34.39
C PRO A 49 -25.99 26.41 35.84
N VAL A 50 -25.06 26.06 36.75
CA VAL A 50 -24.94 26.49 38.19
C VAL A 50 -25.82 25.91 39.35
N ALA A 51 -25.11 25.69 40.49
CA ALA A 51 -25.51 25.67 41.92
C ALA A 51 -26.06 24.40 42.62
N SER A 52 -25.36 24.03 43.70
CA SER A 52 -25.82 23.22 44.86
C SER A 52 -26.67 24.07 45.84
N PRO A 53 -27.42 23.48 46.80
CA PRO A 53 -26.83 23.10 48.09
C PRO A 53 -27.42 21.82 48.76
N ALA A 54 -26.99 21.51 49.99
CA ALA A 54 -27.18 20.25 50.73
C ALA A 54 -28.39 20.19 51.69
N LEU A 55 -28.72 18.98 52.18
CA LEU A 55 -29.46 18.59 53.41
C LEU A 55 -29.21 17.05 53.61
N VAL A 56 -28.53 16.50 54.64
CA VAL A 56 -28.74 16.40 56.12
C VAL A 56 -29.62 15.20 56.57
N GLY A 57 -29.07 14.38 57.48
CA GLY A 57 -29.71 13.27 58.23
C GLY A 57 -28.81 12.00 58.29
N SER A 58 -27.96 11.78 59.31
CA SER A 58 -28.26 11.19 60.64
C SER A 58 -28.87 9.77 60.53
N VAL A 59 -28.32 8.70 61.12
CA VAL A 59 -28.16 8.42 62.57
C VAL A 59 -26.89 7.58 62.92
N VAL A 60 -26.42 7.74 64.18
CA VAL A 60 -25.40 7.00 64.98
C VAL A 60 -25.67 5.47 65.09
N THR A 61 -24.84 4.53 65.59
CA THR A 61 -23.67 4.40 66.53
C THR A 61 -22.90 3.09 66.13
N SER A 62 -21.67 2.72 66.55
CA SER A 62 -20.97 2.86 67.85
C SER A 62 -19.42 2.76 67.73
N VAL A 63 -18.71 3.37 68.69
CA VAL A 63 -17.25 3.22 68.96
C VAL A 63 -17.04 2.00 69.92
N VAL A 64 -15.86 1.50 70.32
CA VAL A 64 -14.66 2.09 70.98
C VAL A 64 -13.41 1.15 70.79
N PRO A 65 -12.18 1.37 71.32
CA PRO A 65 -10.96 1.35 70.49
C PRO A 65 -9.85 0.40 71.02
N VAL A 66 -8.60 0.57 70.56
CA VAL A 66 -7.37 0.72 71.40
C VAL A 66 -6.16 1.05 70.50
N ALA A 67 -5.21 1.83 71.02
CA ALA A 67 -3.94 2.22 70.36
C ALA A 67 -2.75 1.93 71.32
N VAL A 68 -1.54 2.48 71.02
CA VAL A 68 -0.27 2.38 71.80
C VAL A 68 0.54 1.09 71.49
N ALA A 69 1.86 1.07 71.23
CA ALA A 69 2.91 2.08 70.93
C ALA A 69 4.19 1.34 70.39
N PRO A 70 5.29 2.02 69.95
CA PRO A 70 6.41 1.37 69.26
C PRO A 70 7.60 0.98 70.16
N ALA A 71 8.45 0.05 69.68
CA ALA A 71 9.80 -0.24 70.19
C ALA A 71 10.72 -0.52 68.98
N VAL A 72 11.65 0.37 68.61
CA VAL A 72 13.06 0.42 69.10
C VAL A 72 13.82 -0.88 68.81
N VAL A 73 14.62 -0.87 67.73
CA VAL A 73 15.62 -1.90 67.43
C VAL A 73 16.98 -1.42 67.93
N THR A 74 17.59 -2.17 68.84
CA THR A 74 18.96 -1.95 69.31
C THR A 74 19.97 -2.65 68.42
N THR A 75 21.06 -1.96 68.09
CA THR A 75 22.20 -2.53 67.33
C THR A 75 23.01 -3.51 68.18
N GLN A 76 23.46 -4.61 67.57
CA GLN A 76 24.86 -5.03 67.69
C GLN A 76 25.23 -6.03 66.58
N ALA A 77 26.44 -5.89 66.04
CA ALA A 77 26.97 -6.75 64.99
C ALA A 77 27.85 -7.85 65.58
N TYR A 78 27.68 -9.08 65.08
CA TYR A 78 28.70 -10.12 65.15
C TYR A 78 28.90 -10.70 63.76
N MET A 79 30.15 -10.68 63.28
CA MET A 79 30.52 -11.22 61.98
C MET A 79 30.62 -12.74 62.04
N MET A 80 30.00 -13.44 61.09
CA MET A 80 30.37 -14.79 60.66
C MET A 80 30.16 -14.93 59.14
N ALA A 81 31.02 -15.70 58.49
CA ALA A 81 31.06 -15.86 57.03
C ALA A 81 29.87 -16.69 56.50
N PRO A 82 29.45 -16.50 55.23
CA PRO A 82 28.34 -17.24 54.64
C PRO A 82 28.71 -18.72 54.39
N PRO A 83 27.82 -19.68 54.70
CA PRO A 83 27.97 -21.07 54.28
C PRO A 83 27.70 -21.25 52.77
N PRO A 84 28.23 -22.32 52.14
CA PRO A 84 28.13 -22.52 50.68
C PRO A 84 26.69 -22.86 50.22
N PRO A 85 26.35 -22.57 48.96
CA PRO A 85 24.99 -22.74 48.44
C PRO A 85 24.60 -24.22 48.26
N THR A 86 23.44 -24.58 48.78
CA THR A 86 22.81 -25.89 48.55
C THR A 86 22.19 -25.95 47.16
N MET A 87 22.49 -27.01 46.41
CA MET A 87 21.92 -27.28 45.08
C MET A 87 20.40 -27.48 45.17
N LEU A 88 19.62 -26.75 44.36
CA LEU A 88 18.20 -27.00 44.15
C LEU A 88 17.97 -27.62 42.76
N VAL A 89 17.12 -28.66 42.71
CA VAL A 89 16.82 -29.44 41.50
C VAL A 89 15.99 -28.59 40.52
N GLY A 90 16.31 -28.67 39.23
CA GLY A 90 15.79 -27.76 38.21
C GLY A 90 14.31 -27.96 37.86
N GLN A 91 13.59 -26.84 37.73
CA GLN A 91 12.39 -26.74 36.90
C GLN A 91 12.80 -26.57 35.43
N PRO A 92 12.10 -27.19 34.46
CA PRO A 92 12.32 -26.93 33.05
C PRO A 92 11.90 -25.49 32.72
N ASN A 93 12.85 -24.71 32.22
CA ASN A 93 12.64 -23.31 31.85
C ASN A 93 11.92 -23.22 30.50
N GLN A 94 10.58 -23.23 30.49
CA GLN A 94 9.79 -22.80 29.32
C GLN A 94 9.75 -21.27 29.24
N SER A 95 10.91 -20.70 28.94
CA SER A 95 11.05 -19.36 28.38
C SER A 95 11.59 -19.53 26.96
N SER A 96 10.76 -20.09 26.07
CA SER A 96 11.07 -20.04 24.64
C SER A 96 10.98 -18.59 24.20
N GLU A 97 12.11 -18.01 23.83
CA GLU A 97 12.14 -16.79 23.02
C GLU A 97 11.23 -16.99 21.80
N PRO A 98 10.49 -15.95 21.35
CA PRO A 98 9.73 -16.08 20.11
C PRO A 98 10.69 -16.50 18.99
N PRO A 99 10.26 -17.34 18.03
CA PRO A 99 11.09 -17.66 16.89
C PRO A 99 11.60 -16.37 16.26
N VAL A 100 12.90 -16.31 15.99
CA VAL A 100 13.44 -15.25 15.11
C VAL A 100 12.75 -15.45 13.78
N ASP A 101 11.97 -14.47 13.33
CA ASP A 101 11.27 -14.51 12.04
C ASP A 101 12.28 -14.94 10.96
N PRO A 102 11.96 -15.96 10.14
CA PRO A 102 12.93 -16.54 9.21
C PRO A 102 13.44 -15.44 8.28
N VAL A 103 14.76 -15.28 8.19
CA VAL A 103 15.37 -14.19 7.42
C VAL A 103 15.08 -14.40 5.95
N TRP A 104 14.15 -13.62 5.40
CA TRP A 104 13.87 -13.62 3.98
C TRP A 104 14.97 -12.89 3.22
N THR A 105 15.30 -13.38 2.02
CA THR A 105 16.32 -12.81 1.15
C THR A 105 15.84 -12.79 -0.29
N HIS A 106 16.38 -11.88 -1.10
CA HIS A 106 16.06 -11.81 -2.53
C HIS A 106 17.28 -11.41 -3.37
N GLU A 107 17.28 -11.82 -4.63
CA GLU A 107 18.17 -11.34 -5.69
C GLU A 107 17.32 -11.01 -6.92
N VAL A 108 17.56 -9.87 -7.56
CA VAL A 108 16.94 -9.49 -8.84
C VAL A 108 18.04 -9.26 -9.86
N LYS A 109 17.95 -9.93 -11.01
CA LYS A 109 18.96 -9.91 -12.06
C LYS A 109 18.40 -10.35 -13.41
N ASP A 110 18.76 -9.65 -14.48
CA ASP A 110 18.45 -10.03 -15.88
C ASP A 110 16.95 -10.34 -16.10
N GLY A 111 16.05 -9.52 -15.52
CA GLY A 111 14.60 -9.68 -15.60
C GLY A 111 14.02 -10.83 -14.76
N LYS A 112 14.81 -11.38 -13.83
CA LYS A 112 14.40 -12.49 -12.96
C LYS A 112 14.59 -12.14 -11.50
N ALA A 113 13.69 -12.63 -10.65
CA ALA A 113 13.84 -12.58 -9.20
C ALA A 113 13.97 -14.00 -8.62
N THR A 114 14.82 -14.15 -7.60
CA THR A 114 14.85 -15.33 -6.72
C THR A 114 14.68 -14.85 -5.29
N ILE A 115 13.71 -15.42 -4.58
CA ILE A 115 13.32 -15.02 -3.22
C ILE A 115 13.36 -16.28 -2.33
N ASN A 116 14.10 -16.24 -1.23
CA ASN A 116 14.10 -17.33 -0.25
C ASN A 116 13.31 -16.87 0.98
N LEU A 117 12.24 -17.59 1.30
CA LEU A 117 11.34 -17.32 2.42
C LEU A 117 11.80 -18.16 3.62
N GLY A 118 13.01 -17.86 4.10
CA GLY A 118 13.76 -18.74 4.99
C GLY A 118 14.19 -20.04 4.30
N ASP A 119 14.37 -21.11 5.09
CA ASP A 119 14.80 -22.41 4.56
C ASP A 119 13.68 -23.17 3.82
N LYS A 120 12.40 -22.89 4.15
CA LYS A 120 11.28 -23.76 3.76
C LYS A 120 10.78 -23.52 2.34
N TYR A 121 10.70 -22.26 1.90
CA TYR A 121 10.18 -21.93 0.57
C TYR A 121 11.14 -21.07 -0.24
N ALA A 122 11.11 -21.26 -1.55
CA ALA A 122 11.75 -20.36 -2.51
C ALA A 122 10.75 -19.99 -3.62
N ILE A 123 10.73 -18.71 -4.00
CA ILE A 123 9.98 -18.20 -5.13
C ILE A 123 10.97 -17.79 -6.23
N THR A 124 10.65 -18.11 -7.48
CA THR A 124 11.33 -17.56 -8.65
C THR A 124 10.32 -16.81 -9.50
N ALA A 125 10.66 -15.66 -10.05
CA ALA A 125 9.83 -14.91 -10.99
C ALA A 125 10.64 -14.49 -12.22
N ASP A 126 9.99 -14.39 -13.38
CA ASP A 126 10.57 -13.99 -14.67
C ASP A 126 9.64 -12.97 -15.34
N GLU A 127 10.08 -11.72 -15.47
CA GLU A 127 9.24 -10.64 -16.03
C GLU A 127 8.84 -10.91 -17.47
N LYS A 128 9.67 -11.66 -18.21
CA LYS A 128 9.56 -11.82 -19.67
C LYS A 128 8.27 -12.48 -20.13
N ASP A 129 7.68 -13.34 -19.30
CA ASP A 129 6.43 -14.06 -19.59
C ASP A 129 5.49 -14.17 -18.38
N GLY A 130 5.73 -13.37 -17.33
CA GLY A 130 4.96 -13.39 -16.09
C GLY A 130 5.05 -14.69 -15.29
N THR A 131 5.94 -15.62 -15.66
CA THR A 131 6.06 -16.90 -14.97
C THR A 131 6.62 -16.68 -13.57
N TRP A 132 6.00 -17.30 -12.58
CA TRP A 132 6.59 -17.48 -11.27
C TRP A 132 6.34 -18.89 -10.73
N THR A 133 7.17 -19.31 -9.79
CA THR A 133 7.03 -20.60 -9.10
C THR A 133 7.14 -20.41 -7.60
N VAL A 134 6.45 -21.26 -6.84
CA VAL A 134 6.73 -21.45 -5.41
C VAL A 134 7.17 -22.90 -5.19
N ARG A 135 8.39 -23.05 -4.67
CA ARG A 135 9.01 -24.33 -4.31
C ARG A 135 8.97 -24.52 -2.81
N ASN A 136 8.45 -25.65 -2.36
CA ASN A 136 8.63 -26.14 -1.00
C ASN A 136 9.96 -26.92 -0.95
N ASN A 137 10.99 -26.33 -0.35
CA ASN A 137 12.35 -26.89 -0.30
C ASN A 137 12.43 -28.17 0.53
N GLN A 138 11.48 -28.40 1.45
CA GLN A 138 11.45 -29.58 2.31
C GLN A 138 10.86 -30.81 1.61
N THR A 139 9.89 -30.61 0.71
CA THR A 139 9.25 -31.70 -0.06
C THR A 139 9.78 -31.82 -1.48
N GLY A 140 10.37 -30.75 -2.03
CA GLY A 140 10.80 -30.64 -3.42
C GLY A 140 9.68 -30.22 -4.39
N HIS A 141 8.44 -30.11 -3.90
CA HIS A 141 7.25 -29.73 -4.64
C HIS A 141 7.36 -28.31 -5.23
N VAL A 142 6.80 -28.10 -6.42
CA VAL A 142 6.81 -26.81 -7.12
C VAL A 142 5.43 -26.57 -7.72
N THR A 143 4.77 -25.50 -7.31
CA THR A 143 3.62 -24.96 -8.06
C THR A 143 4.15 -23.89 -9.02
N LYS A 144 3.75 -23.94 -10.29
CA LYS A 144 4.13 -22.98 -11.33
C LYS A 144 2.90 -22.22 -11.83
N ILE A 145 3.05 -20.90 -11.95
CA ILE A 145 2.04 -19.99 -12.47
C ILE A 145 2.63 -19.29 -13.71
N HIS A 146 1.90 -19.25 -14.82
CA HIS A 146 2.41 -18.74 -16.11
C HIS A 146 1.28 -18.33 -17.07
N GLY A 147 1.58 -17.50 -18.08
CA GLY A 147 0.62 -17.12 -19.12
C GLY A 147 -0.57 -16.33 -18.58
N ASP A 148 -1.78 -16.60 -19.10
CA ASP A 148 -3.02 -16.06 -18.53
C ASP A 148 -3.46 -16.90 -17.32
N PRO A 149 -3.15 -16.46 -16.07
CA PRO A 149 -2.46 -17.28 -15.08
C PRO A 149 -2.95 -18.73 -14.97
N HIS A 150 -2.33 -19.59 -15.77
CA HIS A 150 -2.43 -21.04 -15.67
C HIS A 150 -1.57 -21.52 -14.51
N VAL A 151 -2.10 -22.47 -13.74
CA VAL A 151 -1.46 -23.05 -12.56
C VAL A 151 -1.25 -24.54 -12.77
N ASP A 152 0.02 -24.91 -12.89
CA ASP A 152 0.52 -26.28 -12.74
C ASP A 152 0.74 -26.50 -11.23
N ALA A 153 -0.20 -27.19 -10.59
CA ALA A 153 -0.31 -27.22 -9.14
C ALA A 153 0.75 -28.11 -8.49
N ASP A 154 1.05 -29.24 -9.11
CA ASP A 154 1.96 -30.28 -8.60
C ASP A 154 3.33 -30.35 -9.29
N GLY A 155 3.51 -29.59 -10.38
CA GLY A 155 4.75 -29.50 -11.14
C GLY A 155 4.91 -30.60 -12.19
N ASP A 156 3.82 -31.28 -12.59
CA ASP A 156 3.86 -32.34 -13.60
C ASP A 156 3.87 -31.84 -15.06
N GLY A 157 3.72 -30.52 -15.25
CA GLY A 157 3.78 -29.85 -16.55
C GLY A 157 2.43 -29.75 -17.26
N LYS A 158 1.31 -29.93 -16.55
CA LYS A 158 -0.05 -29.68 -17.04
C LYS A 158 -0.75 -28.64 -16.16
N ASP A 159 -1.63 -27.87 -16.77
CA ASP A 159 -2.40 -26.84 -16.06
C ASP A 159 -3.64 -27.48 -15.38
N ASP A 160 -3.76 -27.31 -14.06
CA ASP A 160 -4.89 -27.81 -13.26
C ASP A 160 -6.05 -26.82 -13.19
N PHE A 161 -5.73 -25.53 -13.18
CA PHE A 161 -6.69 -24.42 -13.18
C PHE A 161 -6.06 -23.12 -13.71
N ASP A 162 -6.90 -22.19 -14.14
CA ASP A 162 -6.58 -20.81 -14.53
C ASP A 162 -7.31 -19.80 -13.64
N PHE A 163 -6.69 -18.66 -13.36
CA PHE A 163 -7.30 -17.53 -12.67
C PHE A 163 -7.07 -16.20 -13.41
N LYS A 164 -8.10 -15.36 -13.46
CA LYS A 164 -8.08 -14.07 -14.18
C LYS A 164 -8.08 -12.89 -13.22
N LYS A 165 -8.81 -13.00 -12.11
CA LYS A 165 -8.78 -12.01 -11.02
C LYS A 165 -7.67 -12.29 -10.02
N ASP A 166 -7.22 -11.22 -9.36
CA ASP A 166 -6.40 -11.27 -8.15
C ASP A 166 -6.84 -12.39 -7.20
N MET A 167 -5.88 -13.10 -6.61
CA MET A 167 -6.15 -14.16 -5.62
C MET A 167 -4.93 -14.41 -4.73
N THR A 168 -5.14 -15.16 -3.65
CA THR A 168 -4.07 -15.46 -2.68
C THR A 168 -3.78 -16.95 -2.57
N PHE A 169 -2.49 -17.28 -2.55
CA PHE A 169 -1.97 -18.60 -2.22
C PHE A 169 -1.40 -18.53 -0.79
N GLN A 170 -1.93 -19.31 0.14
CA GLN A 170 -1.42 -19.38 1.51
C GLN A 170 -0.68 -20.71 1.73
N LEU A 171 0.60 -20.60 2.10
CA LEU A 171 1.49 -21.73 2.38
C LEU A 171 1.21 -22.32 3.77
N ASP A 172 1.67 -23.55 4.00
CA ASP A 172 1.37 -24.28 5.24
C ASP A 172 1.95 -23.61 6.52
N ASP A 173 2.94 -22.73 6.36
CA ASP A 173 3.63 -21.98 7.43
C ASP A 173 2.99 -20.62 7.72
N GLY A 174 1.84 -20.35 7.08
CA GLY A 174 1.08 -19.13 7.22
C GLY A 174 1.44 -18.04 6.20
N THR A 175 2.53 -18.20 5.43
CA THR A 175 2.92 -17.19 4.43
C THR A 175 1.84 -17.02 3.37
N LYS A 176 1.36 -15.79 3.17
CA LYS A 176 0.44 -15.45 2.08
C LYS A 176 1.22 -14.89 0.89
N ILE A 177 0.83 -15.28 -0.31
CA ILE A 177 1.28 -14.74 -1.60
C ILE A 177 0.03 -14.25 -2.31
N THR A 178 -0.25 -12.96 -2.23
CA THR A 178 -1.36 -12.33 -2.95
C THR A 178 -0.88 -11.84 -4.30
N VAL A 179 -1.56 -12.29 -5.35
CA VAL A 179 -1.26 -11.97 -6.75
C VAL A 179 -2.20 -10.87 -7.20
N ASN A 180 -1.66 -9.77 -7.73
CA ASN A 180 -2.44 -8.78 -8.48
C ASN A 180 -2.19 -8.95 -9.98
N ASN A 181 -3.27 -9.00 -10.76
CA ASN A 181 -3.23 -9.20 -12.20
C ASN A 181 -3.53 -7.88 -12.95
N VAL A 182 -2.93 -7.72 -14.13
CA VAL A 182 -3.29 -6.66 -15.10
C VAL A 182 -3.93 -7.25 -16.36
N ASP A 183 -4.72 -6.46 -17.09
CA ASP A 183 -5.36 -6.89 -18.33
C ASP A 183 -4.32 -7.21 -19.41
N TYR A 184 -4.34 -8.44 -19.93
CA TYR A 184 -3.46 -8.86 -21.02
C TYR A 184 -4.09 -8.58 -22.40
N GLY A 185 -5.39 -8.25 -22.44
CA GLY A 185 -6.21 -8.10 -23.63
C GLY A 185 -7.06 -9.35 -23.89
N ASN A 186 -8.07 -9.25 -24.75
CA ASN A 186 -8.99 -10.35 -25.12
C ASN A 186 -9.76 -11.02 -23.95
N GLY A 187 -9.69 -10.51 -22.72
CA GLY A 187 -10.24 -11.18 -21.52
C GLY A 187 -9.26 -12.18 -20.87
N GLU A 188 -8.00 -12.10 -21.26
CA GLU A 188 -6.83 -12.69 -20.58
C GLU A 188 -6.28 -11.67 -19.58
N ALA A 189 -5.54 -12.14 -18.57
CA ALA A 189 -4.85 -11.30 -17.59
C ALA A 189 -3.40 -11.80 -17.46
N ILE A 190 -2.53 -11.10 -16.73
CA ILE A 190 -1.19 -11.61 -16.38
C ILE A 190 -0.83 -11.18 -14.96
N SER A 191 -0.08 -12.02 -14.23
CA SER A 191 0.45 -11.65 -12.92
C SER A 191 1.44 -10.48 -13.06
N SER A 192 1.16 -9.38 -12.37
CA SER A 192 1.96 -8.14 -12.42
C SER A 192 2.69 -7.88 -11.10
N LYS A 193 2.06 -8.25 -9.98
CA LYS A 193 2.59 -8.00 -8.63
C LYS A 193 2.33 -9.19 -7.71
N LEU A 194 3.32 -9.51 -6.90
CA LEU A 194 3.21 -10.48 -5.80
C LEU A 194 3.44 -9.74 -4.48
N THR A 195 2.45 -9.77 -3.59
CA THR A 195 2.59 -9.27 -2.21
C THR A 195 2.73 -10.48 -1.30
N ILE A 196 3.88 -10.60 -0.63
CA ILE A 196 4.26 -11.77 0.14
C ILE A 196 4.40 -11.37 1.62
N THR A 197 3.67 -12.02 2.51
CA THR A 197 3.53 -11.63 3.93
C THR A 197 3.58 -12.83 4.87
N ASN A 198 4.36 -12.75 5.95
CA ASN A 198 4.27 -13.69 7.09
C ASN A 198 4.80 -13.01 8.37
N GLY A 199 3.95 -12.84 9.38
CA GLY A 199 4.33 -12.14 10.61
C GLY A 199 4.83 -10.72 10.31
N HIS A 200 6.06 -10.38 10.74
CA HIS A 200 6.66 -9.11 10.37
C HIS A 200 7.27 -9.11 8.97
N ASN A 201 7.55 -10.26 8.35
CA ASN A 201 8.18 -10.29 7.04
C ASN A 201 7.21 -9.80 5.94
N ALA A 202 7.67 -8.84 5.14
CA ALA A 202 7.00 -8.34 3.94
C ALA A 202 7.96 -8.35 2.75
N MET A 203 7.47 -8.79 1.60
CA MET A 203 8.09 -8.54 0.30
C MET A 203 7.04 -8.15 -0.73
N VAL A 204 7.41 -7.25 -1.63
CA VAL A 204 6.60 -6.84 -2.78
C VAL A 204 7.44 -7.06 -4.03
N VAL A 205 6.95 -7.91 -4.93
CA VAL A 205 7.46 -8.08 -6.29
C VAL A 205 6.57 -7.25 -7.20
N GLU A 206 7.14 -6.30 -7.95
CA GLU A 206 6.42 -5.47 -8.93
C GLU A 206 7.15 -5.53 -10.27
N GLY A 207 6.43 -5.37 -11.39
CA GLY A 207 7.02 -5.41 -12.72
C GLY A 207 7.15 -6.83 -13.28
N LEU A 208 6.14 -7.67 -13.08
CA LEU A 208 6.15 -9.07 -13.51
C LEU A 208 5.47 -9.27 -14.89
N GLY A 209 4.68 -8.30 -15.37
CA GLY A 209 3.85 -8.44 -16.57
C GLY A 209 4.48 -8.01 -17.90
N ASP A 210 5.82 -7.90 -18.02
CA ASP A 210 6.55 -7.32 -19.17
C ASP A 210 5.87 -6.05 -19.72
N ALA A 211 5.41 -6.08 -20.97
CA ALA A 211 4.87 -4.91 -21.66
C ALA A 211 3.51 -4.43 -21.13
N LYS A 212 2.95 -5.08 -20.10
CA LYS A 212 1.60 -4.84 -19.59
C LYS A 212 1.59 -3.96 -18.34
N ASP A 213 2.65 -4.02 -17.54
CA ASP A 213 2.89 -3.17 -16.37
C ASP A 213 4.24 -2.40 -16.43
N GLY A 214 5.09 -2.70 -17.43
CA GLY A 214 6.23 -1.89 -17.83
C GLY A 214 7.47 -2.75 -18.14
N LYS A 215 8.23 -2.42 -19.19
CA LYS A 215 9.35 -3.27 -19.60
C LYS A 215 10.62 -3.07 -18.77
N ASN A 216 11.26 -4.18 -18.37
CA ASN A 216 12.52 -4.19 -17.63
C ASN A 216 12.43 -3.42 -16.29
N ASN A 217 11.28 -3.52 -15.61
CA ASN A 217 11.01 -2.83 -14.36
C ASN A 217 10.88 -3.79 -13.15
N LEU A 218 11.13 -5.10 -13.34
CA LEU A 218 11.05 -6.07 -12.26
C LEU A 218 11.91 -5.65 -11.06
N ARG A 219 11.26 -5.59 -9.90
CA ARG A 219 11.89 -5.25 -8.63
C ARG A 219 11.30 -6.06 -7.50
N VAL A 220 12.10 -6.24 -6.45
CA VAL A 220 11.65 -6.79 -5.17
C VAL A 220 12.02 -5.78 -4.09
N THR A 221 11.03 -5.35 -3.31
CA THR A 221 11.26 -4.56 -2.09
C THR A 221 10.92 -5.40 -0.87
N GLN A 222 11.68 -5.25 0.21
CA GLN A 222 11.53 -6.00 1.46
C GLN A 222 11.36 -5.05 2.63
N SER A 223 10.50 -5.39 3.60
CA SER A 223 10.41 -4.69 4.88
C SER A 223 9.99 -5.62 6.03
N ASN A 224 9.95 -5.05 7.24
CA ASN A 224 9.51 -5.73 8.46
C ASN A 224 8.05 -5.34 8.84
N ALA A 225 7.19 -5.09 7.84
CA ALA A 225 5.82 -4.62 8.02
C ALA A 225 4.74 -5.61 7.52
N GLY A 226 5.03 -6.91 7.51
CA GLY A 226 4.18 -8.00 7.01
C GLY A 226 2.72 -7.89 7.43
N MET A 227 2.43 -7.80 8.73
CA MET A 227 1.06 -7.67 9.26
C MET A 227 0.29 -6.48 8.67
N THR A 228 0.93 -5.31 8.58
CA THR A 228 0.28 -4.09 8.07
C THR A 228 0.12 -4.12 6.55
N LEU A 229 1.08 -4.70 5.84
CA LEU A 229 0.96 -4.90 4.40
C LEU A 229 -0.14 -5.92 4.07
N ASP A 230 -0.27 -6.99 4.88
CA ASP A 230 -1.31 -8.01 4.73
C ASP A 230 -2.71 -7.43 4.95
N GLU A 231 -2.90 -6.64 6.02
CA GLU A 231 -4.19 -5.98 6.33
C GLU A 231 -4.66 -5.04 5.21
N LEU A 232 -3.72 -4.40 4.50
CA LEU A 232 -4.02 -3.47 3.40
C LEU A 232 -4.14 -4.16 2.04
N THR A 233 -3.68 -5.40 1.91
CA THR A 233 -3.69 -6.13 0.65
C THR A 233 -4.93 -7.00 0.62
N ALA A 234 -5.88 -6.66 -0.25
CA ALA A 234 -7.07 -7.47 -0.42
C ALA A 234 -6.68 -8.84 -1.00
N ASP A 235 -7.07 -9.93 -0.32
CA ASP A 235 -6.86 -11.33 -0.71
C ASP A 235 -7.33 -11.71 -2.14
N GLY A 236 -8.05 -10.82 -2.81
CA GLY A 236 -8.57 -10.99 -4.16
C GLY A 236 -9.92 -11.71 -4.19
N ALA A 237 -10.15 -12.50 -5.23
CA ALA A 237 -11.36 -13.27 -5.44
C ALA A 237 -11.51 -14.46 -4.47
N GLN A 238 -10.41 -15.05 -4.02
CA GLN A 238 -10.35 -16.12 -3.03
C GLN A 238 -8.92 -16.35 -2.52
N THR A 239 -8.83 -17.00 -1.36
CA THR A 239 -7.58 -17.57 -0.83
C THR A 239 -7.64 -19.09 -0.93
N ILE A 240 -6.58 -19.70 -1.46
CA ILE A 240 -6.39 -21.16 -1.48
C ILE A 240 -5.18 -21.52 -0.60
N TYR A 241 -5.19 -22.73 -0.04
CA TYR A 241 -4.27 -23.16 1.02
C TYR A 241 -3.47 -24.37 0.56
N GLU A 242 -2.16 -24.38 0.81
CA GLU A 242 -1.30 -25.53 0.56
C GLU A 242 -1.72 -26.71 1.46
N SER A 243 -1.88 -27.89 0.86
CA SER A 243 -2.30 -29.10 1.56
C SER A 243 -1.63 -30.33 0.94
N GLY A 244 -0.43 -30.65 1.43
CA GLY A 244 0.32 -31.81 1.01
C GLY A 244 1.12 -31.54 -0.26
N GLN A 245 0.57 -31.87 -1.43
CA GLN A 245 1.19 -31.70 -2.76
C GLN A 245 0.16 -31.09 -3.73
N GLY A 246 -0.45 -29.99 -3.31
CA GLY A 246 -1.57 -29.36 -4.02
C GLY A 246 -2.33 -28.40 -3.11
N TRP A 247 -3.46 -27.91 -3.61
CA TRP A 247 -4.19 -26.80 -3.01
C TRP A 247 -5.63 -27.15 -2.64
N VAL A 248 -6.10 -26.58 -1.53
CA VAL A 248 -7.51 -26.65 -1.11
C VAL A 248 -8.14 -25.27 -0.99
N ASP A 249 -9.45 -25.19 -1.22
CA ASP A 249 -10.23 -23.98 -1.01
C ASP A 249 -10.50 -23.73 0.49
N GLY A 250 -11.11 -22.59 0.83
CA GLY A 250 -11.49 -22.24 2.22
C GLY A 250 -12.48 -23.19 2.91
N ALA A 251 -12.96 -24.24 2.24
CA ALA A 251 -13.73 -25.34 2.84
C ALA A 251 -12.92 -26.66 2.94
N GLY A 252 -11.61 -26.64 2.65
CA GLY A 252 -10.73 -27.80 2.69
C GLY A 252 -10.93 -28.77 1.51
N ARG A 253 -11.53 -28.31 0.40
CA ARG A 253 -11.80 -29.14 -0.79
C ARG A 253 -10.72 -28.90 -1.83
N ALA A 254 -10.26 -29.95 -2.51
CA ALA A 254 -9.26 -29.83 -3.58
C ALA A 254 -9.69 -28.80 -4.65
N VAL A 255 -8.77 -27.87 -4.95
CA VAL A 255 -8.98 -26.80 -5.93
C VAL A 255 -9.12 -27.40 -7.34
N ASN A 256 -9.97 -26.78 -8.14
CA ASN A 256 -10.15 -27.07 -9.56
C ASN A 256 -10.78 -25.86 -10.27
N GLN A 257 -10.87 -25.90 -11.59
CA GLN A 257 -11.38 -24.77 -12.36
C GLN A 257 -12.80 -24.31 -11.97
N ALA A 258 -13.66 -25.20 -11.48
CA ALA A 258 -15.00 -24.84 -11.03
C ALA A 258 -15.01 -24.13 -9.66
N SER A 259 -14.08 -24.46 -8.75
CA SER A 259 -13.93 -23.72 -7.49
C SER A 259 -13.37 -22.32 -7.75
N ILE A 260 -12.36 -22.20 -8.61
CA ILE A 260 -11.76 -20.90 -8.95
C ILE A 260 -12.80 -19.96 -9.59
N ASN A 261 -13.52 -20.45 -10.60
CA ASN A 261 -14.63 -19.72 -11.24
C ASN A 261 -15.75 -19.33 -10.25
N ALA A 262 -15.93 -20.06 -9.15
CA ALA A 262 -16.88 -19.68 -8.11
C ALA A 262 -16.34 -18.50 -7.28
N GLY A 263 -15.07 -18.54 -6.86
CA GLY A 263 -14.37 -17.43 -6.21
C GLY A 263 -14.46 -16.13 -7.00
N GLU A 264 -14.10 -16.16 -8.28
CA GLU A 264 -14.13 -14.98 -9.17
C GLU A 264 -15.52 -14.35 -9.34
N ARG A 265 -16.59 -15.14 -9.12
CA ARG A 265 -17.99 -14.70 -9.17
C ARG A 265 -18.54 -14.29 -7.79
N GLY A 266 -17.67 -14.16 -6.78
CA GLY A 266 -18.06 -13.84 -5.39
C GLY A 266 -18.81 -14.97 -4.69
N ARG A 267 -18.57 -16.23 -5.09
CA ARG A 267 -19.26 -17.45 -4.60
C ARG A 267 -18.31 -18.54 -4.11
N GLY A 268 -17.02 -18.24 -3.96
CA GLY A 268 -16.05 -19.16 -3.37
C GLY A 268 -16.25 -19.33 -1.86
N PRO A 269 -16.03 -20.52 -1.28
CA PRO A 269 -16.04 -20.68 0.16
C PRO A 269 -14.87 -19.91 0.79
N GLY A 270 -15.12 -19.21 1.89
CA GLY A 270 -14.10 -18.42 2.58
C GLY A 270 -13.97 -16.97 2.12
N ASN A 271 -14.67 -16.53 1.05
CA ASN A 271 -14.74 -15.12 0.68
C ASN A 271 -15.70 -14.34 1.64
N TYR A 272 -15.23 -14.14 2.88
CA TYR A 272 -15.87 -13.35 3.92
C TYR A 272 -15.13 -12.02 4.13
N GLN A 273 -14.97 -11.23 3.07
CA GLN A 273 -14.87 -9.78 3.28
C GLN A 273 -16.19 -9.28 3.87
N TYR A 274 -16.10 -8.32 4.81
CA TYR A 274 -17.21 -7.88 5.66
C TYR A 274 -18.45 -7.41 4.88
N ALA A 275 -19.38 -8.33 4.61
CA ALA A 275 -20.76 -7.97 4.35
C ALA A 275 -21.36 -7.42 5.64
N SER A 276 -21.68 -6.11 5.67
CA SER A 276 -22.39 -5.49 6.79
C SER A 276 -23.63 -6.31 7.14
N PRO A 277 -23.76 -6.83 8.38
CA PRO A 277 -24.88 -7.68 8.72
C PRO A 277 -26.19 -6.89 8.64
N PRO A 278 -27.28 -7.50 8.15
CA PRO A 278 -28.59 -6.84 8.15
C PRO A 278 -28.98 -6.51 9.59
N SER A 279 -29.43 -5.27 9.82
CA SER A 279 -29.78 -4.76 11.15
C SER A 279 -30.82 -5.63 11.87
N GLY A 280 -30.37 -6.53 12.73
CA GLY A 280 -31.26 -7.45 13.46
C GLY A 280 -30.51 -8.46 14.33
N CYS A 281 -30.55 -8.21 15.65
CA CYS A 281 -30.22 -9.11 16.77
C CYS A 281 -28.75 -9.24 17.22
N ALA A 282 -28.58 -9.07 18.55
CA ALA A 282 -27.45 -9.44 19.42
C ALA A 282 -26.07 -8.81 19.13
N SER A 283 -25.77 -7.71 19.84
CA SER A 283 -24.40 -7.20 19.99
C SER A 283 -23.49 -8.20 20.72
N PRO A 284 -22.27 -8.51 20.21
CA PRO A 284 -21.27 -9.23 20.99
C PRO A 284 -20.71 -8.32 22.10
N VAL A 285 -20.45 -8.92 23.27
CA VAL A 285 -19.85 -8.20 24.41
C VAL A 285 -18.34 -8.14 24.20
N PHE A 286 -17.81 -6.96 23.90
CA PHE A 286 -16.36 -6.76 23.82
C PHE A 286 -15.73 -6.96 25.20
N PHE A 287 -14.79 -7.90 25.29
CA PHE A 287 -13.99 -8.13 26.49
C PHE A 287 -12.93 -7.03 26.59
N VAL A 288 -13.22 -5.98 27.36
CA VAL A 288 -12.22 -4.95 27.68
C VAL A 288 -11.30 -5.52 28.76
N PRO A 289 -10.00 -5.74 28.51
CA PRO A 289 -9.08 -6.14 29.58
C PRO A 289 -8.98 -5.00 30.61
N PRO A 290 -8.96 -5.31 31.92
CA PRO A 290 -8.83 -4.28 32.95
C PRO A 290 -7.48 -3.55 32.81
N PRO A 291 -7.42 -2.25 33.11
CA PRO A 291 -6.16 -1.50 33.04
C PRO A 291 -5.12 -2.10 34.01
N PRO A 292 -3.83 -2.08 33.66
CA PRO A 292 -2.78 -2.58 34.54
C PRO A 292 -2.77 -1.80 35.87
N PRO A 293 -2.46 -2.47 37.00
CA PRO A 293 -2.37 -1.79 38.28
C PRO A 293 -1.26 -0.72 38.25
N PRO A 294 -1.47 0.45 38.89
CA PRO A 294 -0.48 1.53 38.85
C PRO A 294 0.80 1.11 39.57
N LEU A 295 1.91 1.06 38.85
CA LEU A 295 3.24 0.98 39.44
C LEU A 295 3.51 2.27 40.23
N ALA A 296 3.54 2.16 41.56
CA ALA A 296 3.97 3.25 42.42
C ALA A 296 5.47 3.49 42.23
N MET A 297 5.83 4.47 41.39
CA MET A 297 7.19 4.96 41.25
C MET A 297 7.33 6.42 41.67
N VAL A 298 8.48 6.71 42.28
CA VAL A 298 8.79 7.92 43.05
C VAL A 298 8.81 9.16 42.15
N PRO A 299 8.28 10.32 42.57
CA PRO A 299 8.29 11.52 41.76
C PRO A 299 9.71 12.10 41.64
N VAL A 300 10.33 11.93 40.47
CA VAL A 300 11.42 12.80 40.03
C VAL A 300 10.80 13.97 39.27
N ALA A 301 10.85 15.15 39.87
CA ALA A 301 10.34 16.36 39.24
C ALA A 301 11.28 16.83 38.12
N VAL A 302 10.87 16.62 36.87
CA VAL A 302 11.43 17.31 35.70
C VAL A 302 10.42 18.36 35.24
N ALA A 303 10.84 19.61 35.13
CA ALA A 303 9.96 20.70 34.71
C ALA A 303 9.55 20.52 33.23
N PRO A 304 8.25 20.59 32.89
CA PRO A 304 7.81 20.45 31.51
C PRO A 304 8.13 21.71 30.70
N THR A 305 8.89 21.54 29.62
CA THR A 305 8.92 22.47 28.49
C THR A 305 7.50 22.59 27.91
N PRO A 306 7.03 23.77 27.45
CA PRO A 306 5.69 23.89 26.86
C PRO A 306 5.57 23.07 25.57
N GLY A 307 4.99 21.88 25.66
CA GLY A 307 4.64 21.07 24.50
C GLY A 307 3.50 21.73 23.72
N GLN A 308 3.64 21.83 22.40
CA GLN A 308 2.54 22.22 21.54
C GLN A 308 1.38 21.22 21.71
N SER A 309 0.16 21.74 21.76
CA SER A 309 -1.06 20.92 21.71
C SER A 309 -1.00 20.01 20.48
N PRO A 310 -1.38 18.72 20.57
CA PRO A 310 -1.46 17.86 19.40
C PRO A 310 -2.52 18.42 18.43
N GLN A 311 -2.04 19.00 17.34
CA GLN A 311 -2.89 19.41 16.23
C GLN A 311 -3.51 18.15 15.63
N SER A 312 -4.84 18.16 15.41
CA SER A 312 -5.52 17.06 14.74
C SER A 312 -4.83 16.77 13.40
N ALA A 313 -4.51 15.50 13.13
CA ALA A 313 -3.85 15.12 11.88
C ALA A 313 -4.70 15.62 10.68
N PRO A 314 -4.07 16.21 9.65
CA PRO A 314 -4.79 16.67 8.47
C PRO A 314 -5.51 15.49 7.81
N VAL A 315 -6.83 15.60 7.62
CA VAL A 315 -7.63 14.55 7.00
C VAL A 315 -7.36 14.56 5.50
N TRP A 316 -6.68 13.52 5.00
CA TRP A 316 -6.49 13.32 3.57
C TRP A 316 -7.75 12.77 2.91
N SER A 317 -8.06 13.23 1.70
CA SER A 317 -9.22 12.80 0.92
C SER A 317 -8.90 12.75 -0.58
N HIS A 318 -9.66 11.99 -1.35
CA HIS A 318 -9.48 11.88 -2.79
C HIS A 318 -10.81 11.68 -3.53
N GLU A 319 -10.84 12.05 -4.81
CA GLU A 319 -11.88 11.72 -5.79
C GLU A 319 -11.20 11.21 -7.06
N VAL A 320 -11.71 10.12 -7.63
CA VAL A 320 -11.29 9.59 -8.95
C VAL A 320 -12.48 9.61 -9.88
N LYS A 321 -12.34 10.24 -11.05
CA LYS A 321 -13.42 10.41 -12.02
C LYS A 321 -12.88 10.69 -13.42
N ASP A 322 -13.46 10.04 -14.43
CA ASP A 322 -13.18 10.29 -15.86
C ASP A 322 -11.67 10.28 -16.20
N GLY A 323 -10.92 9.32 -15.66
CA GLY A 323 -9.47 9.17 -15.86
C GLY A 323 -8.61 10.19 -15.11
N LYS A 324 -9.17 10.91 -14.14
CA LYS A 324 -8.48 11.93 -13.34
C LYS A 324 -8.63 11.67 -11.85
N ALA A 325 -7.59 11.97 -11.09
CA ALA A 325 -7.62 12.00 -9.63
C ALA A 325 -7.46 13.43 -9.12
N THR A 326 -8.19 13.77 -8.05
CA THR A 326 -7.94 14.95 -7.22
C THR A 326 -7.76 14.49 -5.78
N ILE A 327 -6.64 14.85 -5.16
CA ILE A 327 -6.23 14.41 -3.83
C ILE A 327 -5.95 15.66 -2.98
N ASN A 328 -6.58 15.75 -1.82
CA ASN A 328 -6.35 16.84 -0.86
C ASN A 328 -5.59 16.30 0.34
N LEU A 329 -4.38 16.81 0.55
CA LEU A 329 -3.47 16.42 1.63
C LEU A 329 -3.70 17.38 2.81
N GLY A 330 -4.89 17.30 3.39
CA GLY A 330 -5.42 18.33 4.29
C GLY A 330 -5.66 19.66 3.58
N ASP A 331 -5.54 20.76 4.33
CA ASP A 331 -5.79 22.11 3.82
C ASP A 331 -4.63 22.67 2.98
N LYS A 332 -3.41 22.13 3.12
CA LYS A 332 -2.18 22.77 2.62
C LYS A 332 -1.85 22.41 1.17
N TYR A 333 -2.05 21.16 0.76
CA TYR A 333 -1.70 20.72 -0.58
C TYR A 333 -2.85 20.01 -1.30
N THR A 334 -2.96 20.24 -2.60
CA THR A 334 -3.82 19.48 -3.50
C THR A 334 -2.98 18.93 -4.65
N ILE A 335 -3.11 17.63 -4.91
CA ILE A 335 -2.55 16.96 -6.08
C ILE A 335 -3.67 16.70 -7.09
N THR A 336 -3.39 16.91 -8.37
CA THR A 336 -4.24 16.44 -9.47
C THR A 336 -3.44 15.52 -10.38
N ALA A 337 -4.01 14.41 -10.84
CA ALA A 337 -3.37 13.50 -11.80
C ALA A 337 -4.33 13.15 -12.95
N ASP A 338 -3.79 12.86 -14.14
CA ASP A 338 -4.52 12.55 -15.37
C ASP A 338 -3.88 11.35 -16.08
N GLU A 339 -4.61 10.22 -16.15
CA GLU A 339 -4.08 8.96 -16.73
C GLU A 339 -3.76 9.07 -18.21
N LYS A 340 -4.33 10.06 -18.91
CA LYS A 340 -4.27 10.18 -20.36
C LYS A 340 -2.89 10.57 -20.91
N ASP A 341 -2.08 11.27 -20.11
CA ASP A 341 -0.76 11.76 -20.54
C ASP A 341 0.27 11.79 -19.39
N GLY A 342 -0.01 11.09 -18.29
CA GLY A 342 0.86 11.02 -17.11
C GLY A 342 1.05 12.35 -16.39
N THR A 343 0.27 13.39 -16.71
CA THR A 343 0.40 14.69 -16.07
C THR A 343 -0.09 14.64 -14.64
N TRP A 344 0.70 15.19 -13.73
CA TRP A 344 0.25 15.51 -12.39
C TRP A 344 0.75 16.89 -11.93
N THR A 345 0.04 17.49 -10.98
CA THR A 345 0.43 18.77 -10.37
C THR A 345 0.36 18.68 -8.87
N VAL A 346 1.25 19.39 -8.18
CA VAL A 346 1.17 19.66 -6.75
C VAL A 346 0.93 21.15 -6.58
N ARG A 347 -0.19 21.51 -5.96
CA ARG A 347 -0.53 22.89 -5.58
C ARG A 347 -0.35 23.08 -4.08
N ASN A 348 0.44 24.08 -3.69
CA ASN A 348 0.38 24.63 -2.34
C ASN A 348 -0.81 25.59 -2.26
N ASN A 349 -1.85 25.21 -1.53
CA ASN A 349 -3.11 25.95 -1.43
C ASN A 349 -2.97 27.25 -0.62
N GLN A 350 -1.93 27.38 0.20
CA GLN A 350 -1.69 28.57 1.03
C GLN A 350 -0.95 29.67 0.25
N THR A 351 -0.05 29.31 -0.66
CA THR A 351 0.70 30.25 -1.50
C THR A 351 0.17 30.39 -2.92
N GLY A 352 -0.62 29.42 -3.39
CA GLY A 352 -1.10 29.30 -4.76
C GLY A 352 -0.10 28.72 -5.75
N HIS A 353 1.13 28.43 -5.31
CA HIS A 353 2.22 27.88 -6.12
C HIS A 353 1.89 26.48 -6.65
N VAL A 354 2.40 26.16 -7.84
CA VAL A 354 2.17 24.88 -8.52
C VAL A 354 3.49 24.37 -9.07
N THR A 355 3.79 23.10 -8.82
CA THR A 355 4.73 22.33 -9.61
C THR A 355 3.93 21.39 -10.52
N LYS A 356 4.27 21.34 -11.81
CA LYS A 356 3.63 20.47 -12.81
C LYS A 356 4.64 19.50 -13.40
N ILE A 357 4.27 18.23 -13.43
CA ILE A 357 5.04 17.14 -14.04
C ILE A 357 4.22 16.62 -15.22
N HIS A 358 4.82 16.44 -16.41
CA HIS A 358 4.10 16.05 -17.63
C HIS A 358 5.00 15.41 -18.69
N GLY A 359 4.41 14.64 -19.61
CA GLY A 359 5.12 14.04 -20.74
C GLY A 359 6.20 13.05 -20.32
N ASP A 360 7.34 13.04 -21.00
CA ASP A 360 8.53 12.35 -20.48
C ASP A 360 9.18 13.19 -19.39
N PRO A 361 9.11 12.77 -18.11
CA PRO A 361 8.70 13.66 -17.02
C PRO A 361 9.41 15.01 -16.93
N HIS A 362 8.86 16.00 -17.63
CA HIS A 362 9.27 17.40 -17.58
C HIS A 362 8.64 18.06 -16.36
N VAL A 363 9.44 18.80 -15.60
CA VAL A 363 9.03 19.50 -14.38
C VAL A 363 9.08 21.00 -14.60
N ASP A 364 7.89 21.61 -14.68
CA ASP A 364 7.68 23.05 -14.51
C ASP A 364 7.59 23.30 -13.00
N ALA A 365 8.69 23.77 -12.39
CA ALA A 365 8.82 23.82 -10.94
C ALA A 365 7.95 24.90 -10.31
N ASN A 366 7.68 25.98 -11.06
CA ASN A 366 7.06 27.21 -10.56
C ASN A 366 5.69 27.54 -11.19
N GLY A 367 5.24 26.75 -12.16
CA GLY A 367 3.99 26.95 -12.89
C GLY A 367 4.06 28.06 -13.93
N ASP A 368 5.25 28.43 -14.42
CA ASP A 368 5.43 29.52 -15.39
C ASP A 368 5.26 29.08 -16.86
N GLY A 369 5.06 27.79 -17.10
CA GLY A 369 4.88 27.19 -18.41
C GLY A 369 6.18 26.84 -19.14
N LYS A 370 7.32 26.79 -18.42
CA LYS A 370 8.61 26.30 -18.92
C LYS A 370 9.10 25.17 -18.03
N ASP A 371 9.76 24.21 -18.65
CA ASP A 371 10.36 23.08 -17.93
C ASP A 371 11.72 23.50 -17.35
N ASP A 372 11.90 23.33 -16.03
CA ASP A 372 13.14 23.61 -15.30
C ASP A 372 14.12 22.43 -15.34
N PHE A 373 13.61 21.20 -15.33
CA PHE A 373 14.35 19.95 -15.47
C PHE A 373 13.42 18.79 -15.92
N ASP A 374 14.00 17.71 -16.45
CA ASP A 374 13.34 16.43 -16.71
C ASP A 374 13.99 15.29 -15.91
N PHE A 375 13.18 14.27 -15.57
CA PHE A 375 13.65 13.01 -14.99
C PHE A 375 13.13 11.81 -15.81
N LYS A 376 13.89 10.72 -15.79
CA LYS A 376 13.64 9.47 -16.53
C LYS A 376 13.47 8.27 -15.60
N LYS A 377 14.12 8.28 -14.44
CA LYS A 377 13.95 7.28 -13.38
C LYS A 377 13.00 7.82 -12.32
N GLY A 378 12.35 6.92 -11.58
CA GLY A 378 11.58 7.31 -10.41
C GLY A 378 12.40 8.13 -9.41
N MET A 379 11.74 9.06 -8.72
CA MET A 379 12.36 9.99 -7.75
C MET A 379 11.32 10.49 -6.75
N SER A 380 11.75 11.21 -5.71
CA SER A 380 10.87 11.71 -4.65
C SER A 380 10.88 13.23 -4.51
N PHE A 381 9.70 13.77 -4.22
CA PHE A 381 9.44 15.18 -3.93
C PHE A 381 8.94 15.29 -2.49
N GLU A 382 9.74 15.85 -1.59
CA GLU A 382 9.37 16.08 -0.18
C GLU A 382 8.85 17.52 -0.01
N LEU A 383 7.60 17.66 0.42
CA LEU A 383 6.94 18.93 0.68
C LEU A 383 7.38 19.51 2.03
N ASP A 384 7.20 20.82 2.22
CA ASP A 384 7.67 21.54 3.42
C ASP A 384 6.98 21.08 4.75
N ASP A 385 5.90 20.29 4.66
CA ASP A 385 5.16 19.71 5.77
C ASP A 385 5.52 18.24 6.07
N GLY A 386 6.58 17.74 5.41
CA GLY A 386 7.08 16.37 5.53
C GLY A 386 6.29 15.34 4.72
N THR A 387 5.36 15.76 3.86
CA THR A 387 4.72 14.84 2.91
C THR A 387 5.68 14.49 1.79
N LYS A 388 6.04 13.21 1.65
CA LYS A 388 6.82 12.72 0.51
C LYS A 388 5.88 12.24 -0.60
N ILE A 389 6.19 12.59 -1.84
CA ILE A 389 5.57 12.09 -3.07
C ILE A 389 6.66 11.39 -3.88
N THR A 390 6.67 10.06 -3.85
CA THR A 390 7.57 9.26 -4.68
C THR A 390 6.87 8.86 -5.96
N VAL A 391 7.48 9.19 -7.10
CA VAL A 391 6.97 8.85 -8.43
C VAL A 391 7.77 7.70 -9.03
N ASP A 392 7.05 6.67 -9.46
CA ASP A 392 7.55 5.60 -10.32
C ASP A 392 7.34 5.95 -11.80
N THR A 393 8.18 5.38 -12.66
CA THR A 393 8.17 5.64 -14.11
C THR A 393 8.26 4.36 -14.93
N VAL A 394 7.52 4.26 -16.03
CA VAL A 394 7.60 3.13 -17.01
C VAL A 394 8.13 3.58 -18.37
N ASP A 395 8.67 2.66 -19.18
CA ASP A 395 9.19 2.95 -20.52
C ASP A 395 8.09 3.44 -21.47
N PHE A 396 8.26 4.66 -21.99
CA PHE A 396 7.40 5.28 -23.00
C PHE A 396 7.97 5.08 -24.42
N GLY A 397 9.15 4.45 -24.53
CA GLY A 397 9.85 4.12 -25.76
C GLY A 397 10.85 5.19 -26.19
N LYS A 398 11.83 4.77 -27.00
CA LYS A 398 12.93 5.62 -27.51
C LYS A 398 13.80 6.27 -26.40
N GLY A 399 13.87 5.64 -25.22
CA GLY A 399 14.63 6.17 -24.07
C GLY A 399 13.93 7.30 -23.31
N LYS A 400 12.62 7.46 -23.52
CA LYS A 400 11.72 8.28 -22.71
C LYS A 400 10.96 7.37 -21.74
N THR A 401 10.57 7.90 -20.59
CA THR A 401 9.64 7.24 -19.66
C THR A 401 8.39 8.10 -19.48
N ILE A 402 7.44 7.66 -18.65
CA ILE A 402 6.25 8.40 -18.21
C ILE A 402 5.98 8.08 -16.74
N SER A 403 5.36 9.00 -15.99
CA SER A 403 4.92 8.73 -14.61
C SER A 403 3.83 7.65 -14.60
N SER A 404 3.97 6.61 -13.78
CA SER A 404 3.01 5.48 -13.71
C SER A 404 2.31 5.34 -12.35
N LYS A 405 3.03 5.60 -11.26
CA LYS A 405 2.51 5.45 -9.90
C LYS A 405 3.06 6.53 -9.00
N LEU A 406 2.21 7.05 -8.11
CA LEU A 406 2.60 8.00 -7.06
C LEU A 406 2.34 7.35 -5.69
N THR A 407 3.39 7.13 -4.91
CA THR A 407 3.28 6.83 -3.49
C THR A 407 3.38 8.14 -2.71
N ILE A 408 2.36 8.46 -1.92
CA ILE A 408 2.26 9.70 -1.14
C ILE A 408 2.19 9.34 0.35
N THR A 409 3.12 9.82 1.17
CA THR A 409 3.27 9.43 2.58
C THR A 409 3.51 10.64 3.49
N ASN A 410 2.84 10.70 4.65
CA ASN A 410 3.17 11.64 5.73
C ASN A 410 2.81 11.04 7.09
N GLY A 411 3.82 10.68 7.86
CA GLY A 411 3.64 9.97 9.14
C GLY A 411 2.88 8.67 8.91
N ASP A 412 1.69 8.55 9.48
CA ASP A 412 0.85 7.37 9.32
C ASP A 412 -0.11 7.48 8.12
N ASN A 413 -0.27 8.64 7.47
CA ASN A 413 -1.11 8.78 6.28
C ASN A 413 -0.39 8.23 5.03
N ALA A 414 -1.11 7.49 4.21
CA ALA A 414 -0.65 7.00 2.91
C ALA A 414 -1.73 7.09 1.83
N MET A 415 -1.30 7.37 0.60
CA MET A 415 -2.07 7.11 -0.62
C MET A 415 -1.16 6.54 -1.70
N VAL A 416 -1.68 5.59 -2.49
CA VAL A 416 -1.05 5.15 -3.74
C VAL A 416 -1.97 5.53 -4.88
N VAL A 417 -1.45 6.23 -5.88
CA VAL A 417 -2.06 6.45 -7.19
C VAL A 417 -1.41 5.45 -8.15
N GLU A 418 -2.19 4.56 -8.74
CA GLU A 418 -1.74 3.53 -9.70
C GLU A 418 -2.45 3.78 -11.03
N GLY A 419 -1.80 3.50 -12.17
CA GLY A 419 -2.44 3.62 -13.49
C GLY A 419 -2.41 5.04 -14.05
N LEU A 420 -1.22 5.63 -14.11
CA LEU A 420 -1.02 7.02 -14.55
C LEU A 420 -0.42 7.10 -15.97
N GLY A 421 0.16 6.03 -16.48
CA GLY A 421 0.94 5.98 -17.73
C GLY A 421 0.17 5.63 -19.02
N ASP A 422 -1.14 5.89 -19.09
CA ASP A 422 -2.05 5.50 -20.19
C ASP A 422 -1.89 4.02 -20.61
N ASP A 423 -1.56 3.74 -21.87
CA ASP A 423 -1.41 2.38 -22.40
C ASP A 423 -0.05 1.73 -22.03
N LYS A 424 0.74 2.32 -21.14
CA LYS A 424 2.08 1.82 -20.74
C LYS A 424 2.11 1.07 -19.41
N ASP A 425 1.18 1.36 -18.50
CA ASP A 425 0.96 0.65 -17.23
C ASP A 425 -0.48 0.13 -17.07
N GLY A 426 -1.33 0.33 -18.08
CA GLY A 426 -2.63 -0.33 -18.24
C GLY A 426 -3.74 0.68 -18.52
N LYS A 427 -4.67 0.36 -19.43
CA LYS A 427 -5.60 1.37 -19.94
C LYS A 427 -6.88 1.53 -19.11
N ASN A 428 -7.22 2.77 -18.76
CA ASN A 428 -8.38 3.14 -17.93
C ASN A 428 -8.38 2.46 -16.54
N ASN A 429 -7.20 2.31 -15.94
CA ASN A 429 -7.01 1.63 -14.67
C ASN A 429 -6.69 2.59 -13.50
N LEU A 430 -6.74 3.92 -13.72
CA LEU A 430 -6.42 4.90 -12.67
C LEU A 430 -7.18 4.64 -11.37
N LYS A 431 -6.42 4.40 -10.32
CA LYS A 431 -6.92 4.03 -8.99
C LYS A 431 -6.17 4.78 -7.92
N VAL A 432 -6.90 5.29 -6.93
CA VAL A 432 -6.32 5.82 -5.69
C VAL A 432 -6.70 4.89 -4.55
N THR A 433 -5.70 4.41 -3.81
CA THR A 433 -5.88 3.59 -2.61
C THR A 433 -5.34 4.36 -1.41
N GLN A 434 -6.17 4.59 -0.39
CA GLN A 434 -5.79 5.30 0.84
C GLN A 434 -5.57 4.32 1.99
N SER A 435 -4.56 4.55 2.82
CA SER A 435 -4.29 3.75 4.03
C SER A 435 -3.73 4.59 5.18
N ASN A 436 -3.73 3.98 6.38
CA ASN A 436 -3.12 4.55 7.58
C ASN A 436 -1.76 3.89 7.89
N ALA A 437 -1.00 3.53 6.85
CA ALA A 437 0.30 2.87 6.95
C ALA A 437 1.45 3.66 6.31
N GLY A 438 1.38 5.00 6.33
CA GLY A 438 2.35 5.92 5.73
C GLY A 438 3.81 5.49 5.92
N ARG A 439 4.25 5.28 7.16
CA ARG A 439 5.63 4.87 7.49
C ARG A 439 6.02 3.52 6.89
N THR A 440 5.10 2.57 6.84
CA THR A 440 5.31 1.24 6.26
C THR A 440 5.45 1.34 4.75
N LEU A 441 4.57 2.12 4.11
CA LEU A 441 4.58 2.32 2.67
C LEU A 441 5.80 3.11 2.21
N ASP A 442 6.22 4.11 2.99
CA ASP A 442 7.46 4.88 2.79
C ASP A 442 8.69 3.97 2.85
N GLN A 443 8.78 3.08 3.86
CA GLN A 443 9.86 2.08 3.96
C GLN A 443 9.84 1.03 2.83
N LEU A 444 8.67 0.72 2.28
CA LEU A 444 8.49 -0.21 1.15
C LEU A 444 8.64 0.46 -0.22
N THR A 445 8.84 1.76 -0.29
CA THR A 445 8.98 2.51 -1.54
C THR A 445 10.42 3.00 -1.65
N SER A 446 11.10 2.64 -2.74
CA SER A 446 12.40 3.23 -3.04
C SER A 446 12.23 4.70 -3.35
N ASP A 447 12.96 5.58 -2.66
CA ASP A 447 13.00 7.03 -2.93
C ASP A 447 13.37 7.37 -4.39
N GLY A 448 13.90 6.38 -5.14
CA GLY A 448 14.23 6.48 -6.55
C GLY A 448 15.70 6.87 -6.77
N ALA A 449 15.97 7.62 -7.83
CA ALA A 449 17.31 8.15 -8.10
C ALA A 449 17.73 9.24 -7.09
N GLN A 450 16.77 9.98 -6.52
CA GLN A 450 16.99 11.04 -5.53
C GLN A 450 15.70 11.51 -4.88
N THR A 451 15.85 12.21 -3.75
CA THR A 451 14.79 13.01 -3.11
C THR A 451 15.14 14.49 -3.22
N ILE A 452 14.18 15.32 -3.62
CA ILE A 452 14.29 16.79 -3.66
C ILE A 452 13.25 17.42 -2.73
N HIS A 453 13.58 18.57 -2.16
CA HIS A 453 12.84 19.18 -1.05
C HIS A 453 12.23 20.52 -1.47
N GLU A 454 10.98 20.78 -1.11
CA GLU A 454 10.35 22.08 -1.32
C GLU A 454 11.00 23.13 -0.40
N GLN A 455 11.58 24.17 -0.99
CA GLN A 455 12.13 25.29 -0.25
C GLN A 455 11.90 26.61 -0.99
N ASN A 456 11.26 27.57 -0.32
CA ASN A 456 11.01 28.93 -0.84
C ASN A 456 10.32 28.96 -2.22
N GLN A 457 9.31 28.10 -2.44
CA GLN A 457 8.56 28.02 -3.70
C GLN A 457 9.46 27.56 -4.88
N GLY A 458 10.13 26.44 -4.67
CA GLY A 458 11.07 25.81 -5.60
C GLY A 458 11.70 24.58 -4.96
N TRP A 459 12.56 23.89 -5.69
CA TRP A 459 13.14 22.61 -5.25
C TRP A 459 14.63 22.70 -4.99
N VAL A 460 15.08 22.04 -3.92
CA VAL A 460 16.50 21.89 -3.55
C VAL A 460 16.90 20.43 -3.38
N ASP A 461 18.18 20.13 -3.62
CA ASP A 461 18.76 18.83 -3.31
C ASP A 461 18.99 18.64 -1.80
N ASN A 462 19.44 17.45 -1.39
CA ASN A 462 19.80 17.12 0.00
C ASN A 462 20.89 18.03 0.63
N SER A 463 21.54 18.91 -0.14
CA SER A 463 22.50 19.91 0.34
C SER A 463 21.94 21.34 0.40
N GLY A 464 20.65 21.53 0.10
CA GLY A 464 20.00 22.83 0.05
C GLY A 464 20.34 23.67 -1.19
N ARG A 465 20.92 23.07 -2.24
CA ARG A 465 21.19 23.75 -3.51
C ARG A 465 20.00 23.58 -4.45
N ARG A 466 19.63 24.64 -5.19
CA ARG A 466 18.56 24.58 -6.21
C ARG A 466 18.80 23.43 -7.18
N VAL A 467 17.75 22.64 -7.42
CA VAL A 467 17.74 21.56 -8.41
C VAL A 467 17.97 22.14 -9.81
N THR A 468 18.71 21.42 -10.64
CA THR A 468 18.95 21.71 -12.07
C THR A 468 19.10 20.40 -12.81
N GLN A 469 18.93 20.39 -14.14
CA GLN A 469 19.10 19.19 -14.97
C GLN A 469 20.40 18.41 -14.65
N SER A 470 21.51 19.11 -14.45
CA SER A 470 22.81 18.47 -14.18
C SER A 470 22.88 17.73 -12.84
N VAL A 471 22.02 18.08 -11.87
CA VAL A 471 21.88 17.33 -10.61
C VAL A 471 21.05 16.07 -10.84
N ILE A 472 19.97 16.19 -11.62
CA ILE A 472 19.11 15.05 -11.97
C ILE A 472 19.91 14.01 -12.77
N ASP A 473 20.51 14.41 -13.90
CA ASP A 473 21.31 13.54 -14.78
C ASP A 473 22.41 12.78 -14.01
N HIS A 474 23.06 13.43 -13.05
CA HIS A 474 24.14 12.83 -12.26
C HIS A 474 23.60 11.76 -11.30
N ASN A 475 22.50 12.03 -10.60
CA ASN A 475 21.90 11.08 -9.67
C ASN A 475 21.23 9.90 -10.39
N GLU A 476 20.72 10.10 -11.61
CA GLU A 476 20.23 9.01 -12.45
C GLU A 476 21.35 8.11 -12.99
N ASN A 477 22.57 8.62 -13.16
CA ASN A 477 23.69 7.88 -13.73
C ASN A 477 25.02 8.24 -13.04
N PRO A 478 25.21 7.86 -11.75
CA PRO A 478 26.37 8.28 -10.96
C PRO A 478 27.70 7.71 -11.48
N ASP A 479 27.65 6.57 -12.18
CA ASP A 479 28.82 5.92 -12.80
C ASP A 479 29.13 6.46 -14.22
N ALA A 480 28.36 7.41 -14.73
CA ALA A 480 28.68 8.07 -16.00
C ALA A 480 30.05 8.76 -15.92
N PRO A 481 30.93 8.60 -16.93
CA PRO A 481 32.10 9.45 -17.06
C PRO A 481 31.64 10.91 -17.06
N PRO A 482 32.14 11.77 -16.16
CA PRO A 482 31.61 13.12 -16.01
C PRO A 482 31.75 13.90 -17.32
N ASP A 483 30.65 14.51 -17.78
CA ASP A 483 30.67 15.31 -19.01
C ASP A 483 31.75 16.39 -18.90
N PHE A 484 32.73 16.30 -19.79
CA PHE A 484 33.87 17.21 -19.85
C PHE A 484 33.43 18.68 -19.97
N LYS A 485 32.26 18.93 -20.59
CA LYS A 485 31.67 20.27 -20.72
C LYS A 485 31.10 20.77 -19.39
N THR A 486 30.42 19.92 -18.63
CA THR A 486 29.92 20.20 -17.27
C THR A 486 31.07 20.38 -16.29
N MET A 487 32.07 19.49 -16.28
CA MET A 487 33.30 19.66 -15.49
C MET A 487 34.00 20.99 -15.78
N MET A 488 34.15 21.37 -17.05
CA MET A 488 34.76 22.65 -17.41
C MET A 488 33.92 23.85 -16.94
N ARG A 489 32.59 23.76 -17.00
CA ARG A 489 31.68 24.82 -16.50
C ARG A 489 31.75 24.96 -14.98
N GLU A 490 31.75 23.86 -14.24
CA GLU A 490 31.94 23.87 -12.78
C GLU A 490 33.34 24.35 -12.37
N MET A 491 34.40 23.92 -13.07
CA MET A 491 35.76 24.40 -12.81
C MET A 491 35.93 25.90 -13.09
N MET A 492 35.20 26.46 -14.05
CA MET A 492 35.18 27.91 -14.27
C MET A 492 34.40 28.64 -13.17
N LEU A 493 33.26 28.11 -12.73
CA LEU A 493 32.49 28.70 -11.63
C LEU A 493 33.25 28.67 -10.29
N ARG A 494 33.94 27.56 -9.97
CA ARG A 494 34.81 27.44 -8.79
C ARG A 494 36.10 28.27 -8.85
N ARG A 495 36.39 28.96 -9.95
CA ARG A 495 37.51 29.92 -10.08
C ARG A 495 37.09 31.39 -9.92
N VAL A 496 35.81 31.66 -9.71
CA VAL A 496 35.23 33.01 -9.62
C VAL A 496 34.50 33.25 -8.28
N ALA A 497 34.56 32.28 -7.37
CA ALA A 497 34.09 32.38 -5.98
C ALA A 497 35.27 32.58 -5.02
#